data_AF-A0A6C0J5J5-F1
#
_entry.id   AF-A0A6C0J5J5-F1
#
_cell.length_a   1.000
_cell.length_b   1.000
_cell.length_c   1.000
_cell.angle_alpha   90.00
_cell.angle_beta   90.00
_cell.angle_gamma   90.00
#
_symmetry.space_group_name_H-M   'P 1'
#
loop_
_entity.id
_entity.type
_entity.pdbx_description
1 polymer ?
#
loop_
_entity_poly.entity_id
_entity_poly.type
_entity_poly.pdbx_seq_one_letter_code
_entity_poly.pdbx_strand_id
1 'polypeptide(L)'
;MSSNEIEDTIVTEIENTMVLSTDANILINNRNTIDIPDMTKKFMVPSKLSIWMLSGPRDNKVLQPAKDIIVRIFCGTELFILAEPYFQESNVIELDAYSGLVERNGRMKVEIINKHKESTEFRIITDYTSSYGGIIHQERNSSFDDIMDHIDRAGKCTKLTLTFNKQITSLSFLVTSCCLEGKWIESFKADIEEDNENNVYTFDFINDLSNYADYLKYLKLNITDNKEQPILMAYVTAWGYPHCL
;
A
#
# COMPACT_ATOMS: atom_id res chain seq x y z
N MET A 1 31.11 3.55 -0.22
CA MET A 1 29.65 3.53 -0.04
C MET A 1 29.22 4.98 0.03
N SER A 2 28.77 5.55 -1.09
CA SER A 2 28.21 6.90 -1.11
C SER A 2 26.76 6.81 -0.64
N SER A 3 26.41 7.61 0.35
CA SER A 3 25.04 7.91 0.73
C SER A 3 24.33 8.53 -0.49
N ASN A 4 23.32 7.84 -1.01
CA ASN A 4 22.40 8.41 -2.00
C ASN A 4 21.42 9.28 -1.22
N GLU A 5 21.55 10.61 -1.32
CA GLU A 5 20.58 11.55 -0.78
C GLU A 5 19.37 11.59 -1.73
N ILE A 6 18.19 11.27 -1.20
CA ILE A 6 16.91 11.47 -1.90
C ILE A 6 16.60 12.96 -1.75
N GLU A 7 16.94 13.75 -2.76
CA GLU A 7 16.57 15.16 -2.83
C GLU A 7 15.18 15.32 -3.47
N ASP A 8 14.29 15.94 -2.70
CA ASP A 8 12.99 16.50 -3.07
C ASP A 8 11.82 15.54 -3.42
N THR A 9 10.90 15.42 -2.45
CA THR A 9 9.52 14.93 -2.69
C THR A 9 8.70 16.07 -3.29
N ILE A 10 8.38 15.99 -4.58
CA ILE A 10 7.51 16.96 -5.25
C ILE A 10 6.08 16.40 -5.31
N VAL A 11 5.18 16.95 -4.49
CA VAL A 11 3.75 16.63 -4.53
C VAL A 11 3.10 17.44 -5.66
N THR A 12 2.65 16.78 -6.73
CA THR A 12 1.90 17.44 -7.80
C THR A 12 0.51 16.82 -7.87
N GLU A 13 -0.51 17.53 -7.41
CA GLU A 13 -1.90 17.07 -7.42
C GLU A 13 -2.46 17.23 -8.84
N ILE A 14 -2.89 16.14 -9.49
CA ILE A 14 -3.53 16.17 -10.81
C ILE A 14 -4.93 15.54 -10.69
N GLU A 15 -5.96 16.34 -11.03
CA GLU A 15 -7.40 16.07 -11.07
C GLU A 15 -7.88 14.65 -10.68
N ASN A 16 -8.57 14.57 -9.53
CA ASN A 16 -9.37 13.43 -9.02
C ASN A 16 -8.68 12.07 -8.85
N THR A 17 -7.36 12.00 -9.04
CA THR A 17 -6.54 10.85 -8.65
C THR A 17 -5.30 11.42 -7.96
N MET A 18 -5.12 11.17 -6.65
CA MET A 18 -3.88 11.62 -5.98
C MET A 18 -2.70 10.85 -6.56
N VAL A 19 -2.03 11.42 -7.56
CA VAL A 19 -0.76 10.92 -8.08
C VAL A 19 0.34 11.70 -7.37
N LEU A 20 1.08 11.01 -6.51
CA LEU A 20 2.29 11.56 -5.90
C LEU A 20 3.49 11.10 -6.73
N SER A 21 4.51 11.94 -6.87
CA SER A 21 5.77 11.53 -7.50
C SER A 21 6.96 11.77 -6.57
N THR A 22 7.91 10.84 -6.55
CA THR A 22 9.21 11.01 -5.88
C THR A 22 10.34 10.94 -6.89
N ASP A 23 11.34 11.80 -6.71
CA ASP A 23 12.50 12.01 -7.58
C ASP A 23 13.78 11.57 -6.87
N ALA A 24 14.69 10.91 -7.59
CA ALA A 24 16.08 10.80 -7.16
C ALA A 24 17.05 10.81 -8.35
N ASN A 25 18.16 11.55 -8.21
CA ASN A 25 19.31 11.51 -9.12
C ASN A 25 20.41 10.62 -8.54
N ILE A 26 20.91 9.67 -9.33
CA ILE A 26 21.80 8.61 -8.85
C ILE A 26 22.90 8.34 -9.86
N LEU A 27 24.14 8.37 -9.38
CA LEU A 27 25.32 8.04 -10.16
C LEU A 27 25.59 6.53 -10.11
N ILE A 28 25.61 5.86 -11.26
CA ILE A 28 25.74 4.41 -11.36
C ILE A 28 27.00 4.01 -12.13
N ASN A 29 27.96 3.44 -11.38
CA ASN A 29 29.21 2.91 -11.93
C ASN A 29 29.08 1.50 -12.50
N ASN A 30 28.28 0.64 -11.86
CA ASN A 30 28.11 -0.76 -12.25
C ASN A 30 26.76 -1.28 -11.77
N ARG A 31 26.50 -1.22 -10.46
CA ARG A 31 25.23 -1.64 -9.86
C ARG A 31 24.90 -0.76 -8.67
N ASN A 32 23.64 -0.36 -8.57
CA ASN A 32 23.08 0.28 -7.39
C ASN A 32 21.71 -0.30 -7.06
N THR A 33 21.39 -0.35 -5.77
CA THR A 33 20.06 -0.70 -5.26
C THR A 33 19.49 0.51 -4.54
N ILE A 34 18.23 0.78 -4.80
CA ILE A 34 17.56 2.01 -4.42
C ILE A 34 16.27 1.62 -3.73
N ASP A 35 16.10 2.06 -2.49
CA ASP A 35 14.85 1.88 -1.76
C ASP A 35 13.86 2.94 -2.24
N ILE A 36 12.70 2.50 -2.72
CA ILE A 36 11.61 3.39 -3.09
C ILE A 36 10.88 3.80 -1.81
N PRO A 37 10.57 5.10 -1.63
CA PRO A 37 9.87 5.58 -0.43
C PRO A 37 8.60 4.79 -0.11
N ASP A 38 8.48 4.37 1.14
CA ASP A 38 7.28 3.69 1.66
C ASP A 38 6.19 4.74 1.94
N MET A 39 5.16 4.74 1.10
CA MET A 39 4.03 5.66 1.16
C MET A 39 2.75 5.01 1.68
N THR A 40 2.82 3.79 2.22
CA THR A 40 1.64 3.05 2.74
C THR A 40 0.92 3.78 3.87
N LYS A 41 1.65 4.60 4.65
CA LYS A 41 1.05 5.47 5.67
C LYS A 41 0.06 6.48 5.10
N LYS A 42 0.22 6.87 3.83
CA LYS A 42 -0.67 7.76 3.08
C LYS A 42 -1.64 7.00 2.16
N PHE A 43 -1.76 5.68 2.30
CA PHE A 43 -2.61 4.81 1.45
C PHE A 43 -2.20 4.84 -0.02
N MET A 44 -0.89 5.00 -0.27
CA MET A 44 -0.36 5.04 -1.62
C MET A 44 0.64 3.92 -1.86
N VAL A 45 0.60 3.36 -3.07
CA VAL A 45 1.52 2.34 -3.54
C VAL A 45 2.18 2.79 -4.85
N PRO A 46 3.45 2.43 -5.10
CA PRO A 46 4.08 2.67 -6.39
C PRO A 46 3.26 2.07 -7.55
N SER A 47 2.86 2.90 -8.51
CA SER A 47 2.11 2.47 -9.70
C SER A 47 2.95 2.52 -10.97
N LYS A 48 3.96 3.39 -11.02
CA LYS A 48 4.79 3.55 -12.21
C LYS A 48 6.20 3.98 -11.85
N LEU A 49 7.19 3.44 -12.57
CA LEU A 49 8.59 3.85 -12.45
C LEU A 49 9.08 4.39 -13.79
N SER A 50 9.65 5.59 -13.80
CA SER A 50 10.29 6.18 -14.97
C SER A 50 11.78 6.35 -14.74
N ILE A 51 12.63 5.79 -15.61
CA ILE A 51 14.09 5.84 -15.46
C ILE A 51 14.69 6.58 -16.65
N TRP A 52 15.35 7.69 -16.37
CA TRP A 52 15.95 8.56 -17.38
C TRP A 52 17.46 8.63 -17.19
N MET A 53 18.20 8.74 -18.29
CA MET A 53 19.61 9.05 -18.28
C MET A 53 19.81 10.56 -18.36
N LEU A 54 20.65 11.11 -17.49
CA LEU A 54 21.06 12.52 -17.55
C LEU A 54 22.30 12.63 -18.43
N SER A 55 22.19 13.40 -19.51
CA SER A 55 23.25 13.58 -20.50
C SER A 55 23.53 15.05 -20.74
N GLY A 56 24.78 15.40 -21.06
CA GLY A 56 25.20 16.78 -21.30
C GLY A 56 26.12 17.33 -20.19
N PRO A 57 26.57 18.60 -20.35
CA PRO A 57 27.44 19.25 -19.37
C PRO A 57 26.72 19.46 -18.04
N ARG A 58 27.49 19.58 -16.94
CA ARG A 58 26.97 19.63 -15.56
C ARG A 58 25.87 20.67 -15.35
N ASP A 59 25.96 21.80 -16.05
CA ASP A 59 25.05 22.95 -15.91
C ASP A 59 23.84 22.91 -16.86
N ASN A 60 23.76 21.91 -17.76
CA ASN A 60 22.68 21.78 -18.73
C ASN A 60 22.38 20.31 -19.07
N LYS A 61 22.02 19.53 -18.05
CA LYS A 61 21.65 18.13 -18.21
C LYS A 61 20.29 18.00 -18.89
N VAL A 62 20.21 17.12 -19.88
CA VAL A 62 18.98 16.77 -20.60
C VAL A 62 18.58 15.34 -20.23
N LEU A 63 17.29 15.15 -19.92
CA LEU A 63 16.70 13.83 -19.73
C LEU A 63 16.62 13.11 -21.08
N GLN A 64 17.29 11.98 -21.17
CA GLN A 64 17.21 11.08 -22.31
C GLN A 64 16.71 9.71 -21.87
N PRO A 65 16.14 8.94 -22.80
CA PRO A 65 15.81 7.56 -22.51
C PRO A 65 16.99 6.76 -21.96
N ALA A 66 16.74 6.03 -20.88
CA ALA A 66 17.77 5.19 -20.28
C ALA A 66 18.09 4.03 -21.23
N LYS A 67 19.37 3.82 -21.48
CA LYS A 67 19.88 2.80 -22.40
C LYS A 67 20.99 2.00 -21.74
N ASP A 68 21.15 0.76 -22.19
CA ASP A 68 22.19 -0.17 -21.73
C ASP A 68 22.17 -0.38 -20.21
N ILE A 69 20.98 -0.50 -19.63
CA ILE A 69 20.79 -0.87 -18.23
C ILE A 69 19.98 -2.15 -18.11
N ILE A 70 20.16 -2.87 -16.99
CA ILE A 70 19.23 -3.89 -16.52
C ILE A 70 18.52 -3.31 -15.30
N VAL A 71 17.20 -3.43 -15.26
CA VAL A 71 16.40 -3.01 -14.11
C VAL A 71 15.77 -4.23 -13.48
N ARG A 72 15.99 -4.37 -12.18
CA ARG A 72 15.41 -5.43 -11.35
C ARG A 72 14.61 -4.78 -10.24
N ILE A 73 13.32 -5.04 -10.23
CA ILE A 73 12.42 -4.54 -9.19
C ILE A 73 12.18 -5.67 -8.20
N PHE A 74 12.25 -5.36 -6.92
CA PHE A 74 11.95 -6.26 -5.82
C PHE A 74 10.85 -5.67 -4.96
N CYS A 75 9.89 -6.48 -4.52
CA CYS A 75 8.95 -6.12 -3.47
C CYS A 75 9.12 -7.14 -2.35
N GLY A 76 9.58 -6.71 -1.17
CA GLY A 76 10.05 -7.64 -0.15
C GLY A 76 11.29 -8.44 -0.61
N THR A 77 11.21 -9.78 -0.53
CA THR A 77 12.28 -10.70 -0.97
C THR A 77 12.08 -11.24 -2.39
N GLU A 78 10.93 -10.94 -3.01
CA GLU A 78 10.56 -11.48 -4.31
C GLU A 78 11.09 -10.57 -5.42
N LEU A 79 11.70 -11.17 -6.46
CA LEU A 79 12.08 -10.47 -7.68
C LEU A 79 10.84 -10.34 -8.59
N PHE A 80 10.45 -9.11 -8.87
CA PHE A 80 9.19 -8.75 -9.53
C PHE A 80 9.30 -8.63 -11.03
N ILE A 81 10.25 -7.82 -11.47
CA ILE A 81 10.42 -7.47 -12.87
C ILE A 81 11.90 -7.61 -13.15
N LEU A 82 12.22 -8.41 -14.16
CA LEU A 82 13.52 -8.40 -14.81
C LEU A 82 13.32 -7.75 -16.18
N ALA A 83 13.56 -6.45 -16.27
CA ALA A 83 13.64 -5.77 -17.55
C ALA A 83 15.10 -5.86 -18.04
N GLU A 84 15.36 -6.74 -19.00
CA GLU A 84 16.66 -6.84 -19.71
C GLU A 84 16.60 -6.15 -21.09
N PRO A 85 17.74 -6.07 -21.77
CA PRO A 85 18.66 -4.93 -21.91
C PRO A 85 18.23 -3.86 -22.93
N TYR A 86 16.98 -3.90 -23.40
CA TYR A 86 16.43 -2.89 -24.30
C TYR A 86 15.19 -2.32 -23.62
N PHE A 87 15.33 -1.25 -22.84
CA PHE A 87 14.17 -0.36 -22.73
C PHE A 87 13.95 0.22 -24.13
N GLN A 88 13.07 -0.45 -24.89
CA GLN A 88 12.57 -0.06 -26.19
C GLN A 88 11.62 1.11 -26.00
N GLU A 89 11.90 2.23 -26.68
CA GLU A 89 11.06 3.44 -26.87
C GLU A 89 10.50 4.17 -25.62
N SER A 90 10.08 3.48 -24.57
CA SER A 90 9.56 4.06 -23.32
C SER A 90 10.57 3.87 -22.18
N ASN A 91 10.59 4.82 -21.25
CA ASN A 91 11.42 4.77 -20.04
C ASN A 91 10.63 4.33 -18.82
N VAL A 92 9.48 3.72 -19.06
CA VAL A 92 8.36 3.64 -18.12
C VAL A 92 8.06 2.18 -17.85
N ILE A 93 7.97 1.85 -16.57
CA ILE A 93 7.60 0.54 -16.05
C ILE A 93 6.27 0.70 -15.34
N GLU A 94 5.21 0.19 -15.96
CA GLU A 94 3.89 0.12 -15.33
C GLU A 94 3.89 -1.00 -14.28
N LEU A 95 3.45 -0.68 -13.07
CA LEU A 95 3.40 -1.60 -11.92
C LEU A 95 1.97 -2.09 -11.64
N ASP A 96 0.96 -1.55 -12.33
CA ASP A 96 -0.46 -1.88 -12.12
C ASP A 96 -0.77 -3.38 -12.24
N ALA A 97 -0.12 -4.07 -13.19
CA ALA A 97 -0.22 -5.52 -13.36
C ALA A 97 0.27 -6.32 -12.13
N TYR A 98 1.00 -5.65 -11.22
CA TYR A 98 1.58 -6.20 -10.01
C TYR A 98 1.05 -5.52 -8.74
N SER A 99 0.01 -4.69 -8.87
CA SER A 99 -0.65 -3.94 -7.79
C SER A 99 -0.83 -4.79 -6.53
N GLY A 100 -1.43 -5.98 -6.62
CA GLY A 100 -1.68 -6.84 -5.45
C GLY A 100 -0.45 -7.27 -4.66
N LEU A 101 0.74 -7.23 -5.25
CA LEU A 101 1.99 -7.55 -4.57
C LEU A 101 2.73 -6.31 -4.05
N VAL A 102 2.65 -5.20 -4.78
CA VAL A 102 3.08 -3.88 -4.29
C VAL A 102 2.25 -3.51 -3.06
N GLU A 103 0.96 -3.78 -3.09
CA GLU A 103 0.01 -3.61 -1.99
C GLU A 103 0.36 -4.46 -0.77
N ARG A 104 0.81 -5.70 -0.97
CA ARG A 104 1.23 -6.58 0.13
C ARG A 104 2.54 -6.16 0.77
N ASN A 105 3.47 -5.61 0.02
CA ASN A 105 4.80 -5.34 0.56
C ASN A 105 5.00 -3.87 0.93
N GLY A 106 4.35 -2.93 0.24
CA GLY A 106 4.49 -1.48 0.41
C GLY A 106 5.89 -0.93 0.09
N ARG A 107 6.91 -1.78 0.18
CA ARG A 107 8.32 -1.52 0.04
C ARG A 107 8.79 -2.14 -1.25
N MET A 108 9.35 -1.27 -2.09
CA MET A 108 9.92 -1.65 -3.36
C MET A 108 11.39 -1.27 -3.38
N LYS A 109 12.23 -2.14 -3.95
CA LYS A 109 13.63 -1.83 -4.23
C LYS A 109 13.86 -1.95 -5.73
N VAL A 110 14.60 -1.00 -6.26
CA VAL A 110 15.01 -1.02 -7.66
C VAL A 110 16.51 -1.20 -7.70
N GLU A 111 16.95 -2.31 -8.28
CA GLU A 111 18.34 -2.54 -8.64
C GLU A 111 18.53 -2.16 -10.11
N ILE A 112 19.47 -1.25 -10.35
CA ILE A 112 19.88 -0.85 -11.70
C ILE A 112 21.32 -1.29 -11.91
N ILE A 113 21.53 -2.03 -12.99
CA ILE A 113 22.85 -2.48 -13.43
C ILE A 113 23.20 -1.70 -14.70
N ASN A 114 24.20 -0.85 -14.62
CA ASN A 114 24.74 -0.10 -15.74
C ASN A 114 25.67 -1.00 -16.57
N LYS A 115 25.35 -1.21 -17.85
CA LYS A 115 26.23 -1.94 -18.78
C LYS A 115 27.24 -1.03 -19.48
N HIS A 116 27.14 0.30 -19.32
CA HIS A 116 28.19 1.20 -19.77
C HIS A 116 29.48 0.93 -18.99
N LYS A 117 30.62 1.14 -19.66
CA LYS A 117 31.94 1.07 -19.01
C LYS A 117 32.21 2.28 -18.11
N GLU A 118 31.45 3.34 -18.32
CA GLU A 118 31.60 4.62 -17.64
C GLU A 118 30.43 4.85 -16.68
N SER A 119 30.69 5.66 -15.66
CA SER A 119 29.68 6.09 -14.72
C SER A 119 28.62 6.93 -15.42
N THR A 120 27.36 6.55 -15.26
CA THR A 120 26.23 7.25 -15.86
C THR A 120 25.28 7.73 -14.76
N GLU A 121 24.80 8.95 -14.87
CA GLU A 121 23.83 9.50 -13.94
C GLU A 121 22.41 9.25 -14.45
N PHE A 122 21.56 8.74 -13.56
CA PHE A 122 20.17 8.43 -13.85
C PHE A 122 19.25 9.23 -12.95
N ARG A 123 18.11 9.65 -13.48
CA ARG A 123 16.99 10.19 -12.73
C ARG A 123 15.87 9.16 -12.69
N ILE A 124 15.40 8.86 -11.50
CA ILE A 124 14.29 7.92 -11.29
C ILE A 124 13.12 8.69 -10.74
N ILE A 125 11.98 8.53 -11.38
CA ILE A 125 10.71 9.11 -10.96
C ILE A 125 9.79 7.94 -10.63
N THR A 126 9.26 7.92 -9.41
CA THR A 126 8.24 6.94 -9.01
C THR A 126 6.92 7.66 -8.85
N ASP A 127 5.90 7.22 -9.57
CA ASP A 127 4.54 7.67 -9.35
C ASP A 127 3.81 6.69 -8.43
N TYR A 128 2.92 7.23 -7.62
CA TYR A 128 2.12 6.48 -6.66
C TYR A 128 0.64 6.68 -6.97
N THR A 129 -0.15 5.66 -6.68
CA THR A 129 -1.62 5.71 -6.74
C THR A 129 -2.22 5.34 -5.38
N SER A 130 -3.42 5.82 -5.11
CA SER A 130 -4.19 5.44 -3.93
C SER A 130 -4.59 3.97 -3.98
N SER A 131 -4.50 3.27 -2.85
CA SER A 131 -4.86 1.85 -2.73
C SER A 131 -5.37 1.53 -1.32
N TYR A 132 -6.24 0.51 -1.22
CA TYR A 132 -6.64 -0.09 0.05
C TYR A 132 -5.56 -1.04 0.60
N GLY A 133 -4.51 -1.35 -0.17
CA GLY A 133 -3.61 -2.44 0.16
C GLY A 133 -4.25 -3.81 -0.10
N GLY A 134 -3.47 -4.86 0.18
CA GLY A 134 -3.83 -6.23 -0.15
C GLY A 134 -4.72 -6.85 0.92
N ILE A 135 -5.23 -8.05 0.65
CA ILE A 135 -5.91 -8.85 1.69
C ILE A 135 -4.88 -9.22 2.76
N ILE A 136 -5.11 -8.76 4.00
CA ILE A 136 -4.27 -9.06 5.16
C ILE A 136 -4.88 -10.13 6.06
N HIS A 137 -6.21 -10.29 6.03
CA HIS A 137 -6.92 -11.30 6.80
C HIS A 137 -8.17 -11.76 6.06
N GLN A 138 -8.41 -13.07 6.05
CA GLN A 138 -9.59 -13.68 5.44
C GLN A 138 -9.97 -14.95 6.18
N GLU A 139 -11.15 -14.98 6.78
CA GLU A 139 -11.59 -16.09 7.63
C GLU A 139 -13.11 -16.26 7.63
N ARG A 140 -13.58 -17.50 7.79
CA ARG A 140 -14.98 -17.80 8.06
C ARG A 140 -15.16 -18.06 9.55
N ASN A 141 -15.94 -17.22 10.23
CA ASN A 141 -16.06 -17.23 11.68
C ASN A 141 -17.52 -17.32 12.16
N SER A 142 -17.71 -18.06 13.25
CA SER A 142 -18.92 -18.05 14.09
C SER A 142 -18.72 -17.31 15.42
N SER A 143 -17.49 -16.93 15.73
CA SER A 143 -17.10 -16.15 16.91
C SER A 143 -16.45 -14.85 16.44
N PHE A 144 -16.89 -13.72 17.00
CA PHE A 144 -16.49 -12.39 16.53
C PHE A 144 -15.61 -11.61 17.53
N ASP A 145 -15.35 -12.19 18.71
CA ASP A 145 -14.69 -11.51 19.82
C ASP A 145 -13.24 -11.09 19.52
N ASP A 146 -12.53 -11.89 18.72
CA ASP A 146 -11.09 -11.75 18.49
C ASP A 146 -10.74 -11.31 17.06
N ILE A 147 -11.74 -11.12 16.18
CA ILE A 147 -11.52 -10.77 14.77
C ILE A 147 -10.68 -9.50 14.63
N MET A 148 -10.99 -8.48 15.42
CA MET A 148 -10.30 -7.19 15.32
C MET A 148 -8.83 -7.28 15.77
N ASP A 149 -8.54 -8.10 16.79
CA ASP A 149 -7.18 -8.37 17.25
C ASP A 149 -6.39 -9.22 16.23
N HIS A 150 -7.04 -10.20 15.58
CA HIS A 150 -6.43 -10.94 14.48
C HIS A 150 -6.09 -10.04 13.28
N ILE A 151 -6.99 -9.13 12.92
CA ILE A 151 -6.77 -8.15 11.84
C ILE A 151 -5.63 -7.19 12.20
N ASP A 152 -5.62 -6.63 13.42
CA ASP A 152 -4.57 -5.73 13.92
C ASP A 152 -3.19 -6.40 13.86
N ARG A 153 -3.08 -7.65 14.33
CA ARG A 153 -1.82 -8.41 14.25
C ARG A 153 -1.36 -8.65 12.81
N ALA A 154 -2.29 -8.79 11.87
CA ALA A 154 -1.97 -8.98 10.46
C ALA A 154 -1.45 -7.69 9.81
N GLY A 155 -1.99 -6.53 10.19
CA GLY A 155 -1.57 -5.25 9.62
C GLY A 155 -2.51 -4.09 9.89
N LYS A 156 -2.15 -2.96 9.26
CA LYS A 156 -3.00 -1.77 9.19
C LYS A 156 -4.17 -2.03 8.24
N CYS A 157 -5.34 -2.33 8.78
CA CYS A 157 -6.57 -2.49 8.02
C CYS A 157 -7.04 -1.15 7.46
N THR A 158 -7.40 -1.11 6.18
CA THR A 158 -7.96 0.06 5.49
C THR A 158 -9.43 -0.12 5.14
N LYS A 159 -9.85 -1.37 4.97
CA LYS A 159 -11.21 -1.75 4.60
C LYS A 159 -11.55 -3.09 5.23
N LEU A 160 -12.75 -3.21 5.78
CA LEU A 160 -13.28 -4.46 6.33
C LEU A 160 -14.62 -4.77 5.67
N THR A 161 -14.76 -5.97 5.13
CA THR A 161 -16.03 -6.46 4.60
C THR A 161 -16.44 -7.72 5.35
N LEU A 162 -17.70 -7.73 5.78
CA LEU A 162 -18.35 -8.84 6.46
C LEU A 162 -19.52 -9.31 5.61
N THR A 163 -19.53 -10.59 5.24
CA THR A 163 -20.67 -11.21 4.56
C THR A 163 -21.30 -12.24 5.47
N PHE A 164 -22.57 -12.05 5.81
CA PHE A 164 -23.28 -12.96 6.72
C PHE A 164 -24.11 -13.99 5.96
N ASN A 165 -24.27 -15.17 6.55
CA ASN A 165 -25.13 -16.23 5.99
C ASN A 165 -26.65 -15.97 6.17
N LYS A 166 -27.01 -14.96 6.96
CA LYS A 166 -28.39 -14.51 7.20
C LYS A 166 -28.40 -13.03 7.55
N GLN A 167 -29.56 -12.41 7.46
CA GLN A 167 -29.75 -11.01 7.82
C GLN A 167 -29.53 -10.78 9.33
N ILE A 168 -28.77 -9.74 9.65
CA ILE A 168 -28.55 -9.26 11.02
C ILE A 168 -29.45 -8.06 11.31
N THR A 169 -29.71 -7.81 12.59
CA THR A 169 -30.52 -6.67 13.06
C THR A 169 -29.67 -5.42 13.19
N SER A 170 -28.44 -5.55 13.68
CA SER A 170 -27.53 -4.41 13.82
C SER A 170 -26.07 -4.86 13.82
N LEU A 171 -25.22 -3.95 13.37
CA LEU A 171 -23.78 -4.08 13.33
C LEU A 171 -23.16 -2.77 13.83
N SER A 172 -22.24 -2.87 14.79
CA SER A 172 -21.55 -1.72 15.36
C SER A 172 -20.20 -2.13 15.93
N PHE A 173 -19.36 -1.15 16.28
CA PHE A 173 -18.16 -1.41 17.06
C PHE A 173 -18.37 -1.03 18.52
N LEU A 174 -17.82 -1.83 19.42
CA LEU A 174 -17.69 -1.54 20.84
C LEU A 174 -16.22 -1.25 21.16
N VAL A 175 -15.98 -0.13 21.83
CA VAL A 175 -14.66 0.22 22.34
C VAL A 175 -14.39 -0.58 23.63
N THR A 176 -13.34 -1.38 23.65
CA THR A 176 -12.98 -2.25 24.79
C THR A 176 -12.10 -1.57 25.82
N SER A 177 -11.40 -0.49 25.44
CA SER A 177 -10.60 0.33 26.35
C SER A 177 -10.88 1.81 26.11
N CYS A 178 -11.11 2.58 27.17
CA CYS A 178 -11.47 3.99 27.06
C CYS A 178 -10.28 4.96 27.22
N CYS A 179 -9.06 4.47 27.51
CA CYS A 179 -7.89 5.32 27.73
C CYS A 179 -6.59 4.68 27.22
N LEU A 180 -5.89 5.37 26.32
CA LEU A 180 -4.56 5.00 25.83
C LEU A 180 -3.58 6.14 26.16
N GLU A 181 -2.52 5.87 26.91
CA GLU A 181 -1.46 6.86 27.21
C GLU A 181 -2.00 8.21 27.75
N GLY A 182 -3.12 8.18 28.48
CA GLY A 182 -3.76 9.38 29.03
C GLY A 182 -4.70 10.11 28.07
N LYS A 183 -4.95 9.59 26.86
CA LYS A 183 -5.96 10.08 25.92
C LYS A 183 -7.19 9.20 25.96
N TRP A 184 -8.36 9.83 26.09
CA TRP A 184 -9.65 9.14 26.00
C TRP A 184 -9.93 8.73 24.56
N ILE A 185 -10.35 7.49 24.37
CA ILE A 185 -10.78 6.99 23.05
C ILE A 185 -12.23 7.45 22.86
N GLU A 186 -12.47 8.33 21.88
CA GLU A 186 -13.81 8.79 21.52
C GLU A 186 -14.67 7.64 20.97
N SER A 187 -15.99 7.83 20.93
CA SER A 187 -16.90 6.84 20.35
C SER A 187 -16.55 6.60 18.88
N PHE A 188 -16.20 5.36 18.54
CA PHE A 188 -15.90 4.98 17.16
C PHE A 188 -17.15 5.06 16.28
N LYS A 189 -17.07 5.87 15.22
CA LYS A 189 -18.07 5.94 14.16
C LYS A 189 -17.36 5.76 12.83
N ALA A 190 -17.56 4.61 12.21
CA ALA A 190 -17.24 4.41 10.81
C ALA A 190 -18.55 4.36 10.04
N ASP A 191 -18.57 4.97 8.86
CA ASP A 191 -19.67 4.80 7.93
C ASP A 191 -19.72 3.33 7.47
N ILE A 192 -20.94 2.78 7.42
CA ILE A 192 -21.20 1.41 7.01
C ILE A 192 -21.92 1.46 5.67
N GLU A 193 -21.30 0.92 4.64
CA GLU A 193 -21.97 0.64 3.38
C GLU A 193 -22.63 -0.72 3.47
N GLU A 194 -23.96 -0.74 3.36
CA GLU A 194 -24.79 -1.94 3.52
C GLU A 194 -25.40 -2.37 2.18
N ASP A 195 -25.10 -3.59 1.76
CA ASP A 195 -25.85 -4.32 0.73
C ASP A 195 -26.75 -5.35 1.43
N ASN A 196 -27.97 -4.90 1.71
CA ASN A 196 -28.99 -5.68 2.40
C ASN A 196 -29.48 -6.90 1.60
N GLU A 197 -29.35 -6.90 0.27
CA GLU A 197 -29.77 -8.04 -0.54
C GLU A 197 -28.79 -9.21 -0.40
N ASN A 198 -27.49 -8.90 -0.27
CA ASN A 198 -26.43 -9.89 -0.17
C ASN A 198 -25.88 -10.09 1.26
N ASN A 199 -26.45 -9.40 2.26
CA ASN A 199 -25.96 -9.38 3.65
C ASN A 199 -24.48 -9.01 3.75
N VAL A 200 -24.04 -8.04 2.94
CA VAL A 200 -22.66 -7.56 2.90
C VAL A 200 -22.59 -6.20 3.58
N TYR A 201 -21.66 -6.07 4.51
CA TYR A 201 -21.40 -4.85 5.27
C TYR A 201 -19.95 -4.46 5.06
N THR A 202 -19.71 -3.24 4.60
CA THR A 202 -18.37 -2.72 4.30
C THR A 202 -18.08 -1.50 5.14
N PHE A 203 -16.92 -1.51 5.81
CA PHE A 203 -16.35 -0.38 6.50
C PHE A 203 -15.13 0.10 5.73
N ASP A 204 -15.13 1.37 5.36
CA ASP A 204 -13.98 2.04 4.77
C ASP A 204 -13.34 2.95 5.82
N PHE A 205 -12.07 2.71 6.09
CA PHE A 205 -11.31 3.48 7.05
C PHE A 205 -10.41 4.55 6.36
N ILE A 206 -10.25 4.56 5.03
CA ILE A 206 -9.25 5.37 4.30
C ILE A 206 -9.27 6.86 4.67
N ASN A 207 -10.46 7.46 4.75
CA ASN A 207 -10.60 8.89 5.01
C ASN A 207 -10.17 9.30 6.44
N ASP A 208 -9.94 8.32 7.31
CA ASP A 208 -9.97 8.48 8.76
C ASP A 208 -8.86 7.67 9.48
N LEU A 209 -8.10 6.86 8.76
CA LEU A 209 -7.13 5.89 9.30
C LEU A 209 -5.93 6.48 10.05
N SER A 210 -5.58 7.75 9.83
CA SER A 210 -4.59 8.42 10.68
C SER A 210 -5.03 8.42 12.15
N ASN A 211 -6.33 8.26 12.41
CA ASN A 211 -6.93 8.21 13.74
C ASN A 211 -7.37 6.82 14.20
N TYR A 212 -7.36 5.77 13.37
CA TYR A 212 -8.03 4.49 13.74
C TYR A 212 -7.24 3.20 13.54
N ALA A 213 -6.16 3.21 12.74
CA ALA A 213 -5.36 2.01 12.53
C ALA A 213 -4.83 1.41 13.85
N ASP A 214 -4.29 2.27 14.72
CA ASP A 214 -3.78 1.86 16.03
C ASP A 214 -4.88 1.50 17.04
N TYR A 215 -6.15 1.73 16.67
CA TYR A 215 -7.31 1.55 17.52
C TYR A 215 -8.07 0.26 17.27
N LEU A 216 -7.80 -0.45 16.16
CA LEU A 216 -8.52 -1.67 15.78
C LEU A 216 -8.45 -2.73 16.89
N LYS A 217 -7.29 -2.94 17.51
CA LYS A 217 -7.15 -3.82 18.69
C LYS A 217 -8.00 -3.46 19.91
N TYR A 218 -8.51 -2.22 19.98
CA TYR A 218 -9.41 -1.76 21.04
C TYR A 218 -10.87 -1.76 20.61
N LEU A 219 -11.18 -2.30 19.43
CA LEU A 219 -12.55 -2.44 18.95
C LEU A 219 -12.97 -3.91 19.02
N LYS A 220 -14.26 -4.12 19.27
CA LYS A 220 -14.94 -5.40 19.10
C LYS A 220 -16.14 -5.22 18.20
N LEU A 221 -16.41 -6.23 17.38
CA LEU A 221 -17.64 -6.27 16.61
C LEU A 221 -18.80 -6.59 17.54
N ASN A 222 -19.83 -5.76 17.49
CA ASN A 222 -21.09 -5.96 18.17
C ASN A 222 -22.17 -6.22 17.14
N ILE A 223 -22.57 -7.48 17.05
CA ILE A 223 -23.49 -7.99 16.06
C ILE A 223 -24.72 -8.49 16.79
N THR A 224 -25.89 -8.00 16.39
CA THR A 224 -27.18 -8.50 16.88
C THR A 224 -27.90 -9.17 15.72
N ASP A 225 -28.34 -10.41 15.92
CA ASP A 225 -29.13 -11.16 14.94
C ASP A 225 -30.45 -11.63 15.52
N ASN A 226 -31.34 -12.09 14.63
CA ASN A 226 -32.54 -12.76 15.05
C ASN A 226 -32.18 -14.22 15.43
N LYS A 227 -32.43 -14.60 16.69
CA LYS A 227 -31.99 -15.88 17.29
C LYS A 227 -32.74 -17.10 16.77
N GLU A 228 -33.69 -16.92 15.87
CA GLU A 228 -34.29 -18.02 15.13
C GLU A 228 -33.18 -18.68 14.30
N GLN A 229 -32.93 -19.97 14.57
CA GLN A 229 -31.86 -20.76 13.95
C GLN A 229 -31.89 -20.61 12.42
N PRO A 230 -30.74 -20.52 11.72
CA PRO A 230 -29.44 -21.14 12.00
C PRO A 230 -28.42 -20.28 12.78
N ILE A 231 -27.28 -20.89 13.15
CA ILE A 231 -26.10 -20.22 13.72
C ILE A 231 -25.61 -19.14 12.75
N LEU A 232 -25.32 -17.95 13.27
CA LEU A 232 -24.75 -16.85 12.51
C LEU A 232 -23.30 -17.16 12.14
N MET A 233 -22.98 -17.02 10.86
CA MET A 233 -21.63 -17.16 10.31
C MET A 233 -21.32 -15.90 9.51
N ALA A 234 -20.10 -15.39 9.61
CA ALA A 234 -19.60 -14.39 8.68
C ALA A 234 -18.39 -14.91 7.91
N TYR A 235 -18.28 -14.45 6.67
CA TYR A 235 -17.03 -14.42 5.94
C TYR A 235 -16.42 -13.02 6.10
N VAL A 236 -15.24 -12.97 6.72
CA VAL A 236 -14.51 -11.76 7.04
C VAL A 236 -13.42 -11.59 6.00
N THR A 237 -13.35 -10.43 5.36
CA THR A 237 -12.19 -10.05 4.54
C THR A 237 -11.74 -8.67 4.97
N ALA A 238 -10.46 -8.54 5.33
CA ALA A 238 -9.82 -7.29 5.67
C ALA A 238 -8.71 -6.99 4.66
N TRP A 239 -8.76 -5.78 4.11
CA TRP A 239 -7.72 -5.23 3.23
C TRP A 239 -6.88 -4.25 4.03
N GLY A 240 -5.61 -4.13 3.65
CA GLY A 240 -4.70 -3.23 4.32
C GLY A 240 -3.25 -3.44 3.94
N TYR A 241 -2.37 -2.88 4.75
CA TYR A 241 -0.94 -3.03 4.62
C TYR A 241 -0.42 -3.88 5.79
N PRO A 242 0.27 -5.00 5.54
CA PRO A 242 0.78 -5.81 6.62
C PRO A 242 1.81 -5.04 7.44
N HIS A 243 1.90 -5.34 8.73
CA HIS A 243 3.03 -4.88 9.52
C HIS A 243 4.29 -5.49 8.91
N CYS A 244 5.16 -4.65 8.34
CA CYS A 244 6.37 -5.14 7.70
C CYS A 244 7.15 -6.02 8.68
N LEU A 245 7.45 -7.27 8.26
CA LEU A 245 8.37 -8.16 8.95
C LEU A 245 9.80 -7.58 8.95
#